data_AF-A0A963S4N2-F1
#
_entry.id   AF-A0A963S4N2-F1
#
_cell.length_a   1.000
_cell.length_b   1.000
_cell.length_c   1.000
_cell.angle_alpha   90.00
_cell.angle_beta   90.00
_cell.angle_gamma   90.00
#
_symmetry.space_group_name_H-M   'P 1'
#
loop_
_entity.id
_entity.type
_entity.pdbx_description
1 polymer ?
#
loop_
_entity_poly.entity_id
_entity_poly.type
_entity_poly.pdbx_seq_one_letter_code
_entity_poly.pdbx_strand_id
1 'polypeptide(L)'
;KKKVYCCFESKLSRILQEQGRQQLGRPWGKPKTEQCLGFTIDEFARLDLSRMDFSEVYAEFTDAARLPDELQAATEIQQKIEDYYARARQ
;
A
#
# COMPACT_ATOMS: atom_id res chain seq x y z
N LYS A 1 23.04 20.37 -7.39
CA LYS A 1 22.21 19.73 -8.45
C LYS A 1 20.77 19.64 -7.95
N LYS A 2 19.76 20.00 -8.74
CA LYS A 2 18.35 19.87 -8.36
C LYS A 2 17.88 18.43 -8.60
N LYS A 3 17.10 17.86 -7.67
CA LYS A 3 16.45 16.56 -7.82
C LYS A 3 15.01 16.76 -8.31
N VAL A 4 14.51 15.85 -9.11
CA VAL A 4 13.11 15.84 -9.60
C VAL A 4 12.55 14.45 -9.37
N TYR A 5 11.27 14.37 -9.01
CA TYR A 5 10.60 13.15 -8.62
C TYR A 5 9.21 13.10 -9.27
N CYS A 6 8.77 11.88 -9.61
CA CYS A 6 7.35 11.60 -9.81
C CYS A 6 6.77 11.15 -8.46
N CYS A 7 5.75 11.84 -7.97
CA CYS A 7 5.04 11.48 -6.74
C CYS A 7 3.79 10.68 -7.10
N PHE A 8 3.54 9.60 -6.36
CA PHE A 8 2.39 8.73 -6.54
C PHE A 8 1.63 8.64 -5.21
N GLU A 9 0.29 8.61 -5.29
CA GLU A 9 -0.59 8.59 -4.12
C GLU A 9 -0.48 7.32 -3.28
N SER A 10 0.05 6.24 -3.86
CA SER A 10 0.18 4.94 -3.18
C SER A 10 1.35 4.12 -3.72
N LYS A 11 1.78 3.13 -2.95
CA LYS A 11 2.73 2.13 -3.42
C LYS A 11 2.22 1.37 -4.65
N LEU A 12 0.91 1.05 -4.66
CA LEU A 12 0.27 0.39 -5.79
C LEU A 12 0.40 1.22 -7.08
N SER A 13 0.06 2.51 -7.03
CA SER A 13 0.16 3.40 -8.19
C SER A 13 1.61 3.60 -8.65
N ARG A 14 2.57 3.68 -7.73
CA ARG A 14 4.00 3.70 -8.04
C ARG A 14 4.44 2.43 -8.77
N ILE A 15 4.11 1.25 -8.23
CA ILE A 15 4.50 -0.04 -8.81
C ILE A 15 3.92 -0.20 -10.22
N LEU A 16 2.63 0.12 -10.40
CA LEU A 16 1.99 0.10 -11.72
C LEU A 16 2.75 0.98 -12.71
N GLN A 17 3.13 2.19 -12.31
CA GLN A 17 3.85 3.12 -13.16
C GLN A 17 5.28 2.67 -13.48
N GLU A 18 6.04 2.22 -12.48
CA GLU A 18 7.42 1.79 -12.63
C GLU A 18 7.55 0.51 -13.45
N GLN A 19 6.71 -0.49 -13.18
CA GLN A 19 6.78 -1.80 -13.83
C GLN A 19 5.95 -1.84 -15.12
N GLY A 20 4.80 -1.16 -15.17
CA GLY A 20 3.98 -1.07 -16.38
C GLY A 20 4.67 -0.32 -17.52
N ARG A 21 5.44 0.73 -17.22
CA ARG A 21 6.27 1.43 -18.21
C ARG A 21 7.31 0.51 -18.86
N GLN A 22 7.86 -0.45 -18.12
CA GLN A 22 8.79 -1.43 -18.68
C GLN A 22 8.08 -2.38 -19.65
N GLN A 23 6.88 -2.86 -19.30
CA GLN A 23 6.10 -3.73 -20.17
C GLN A 23 5.65 -3.05 -21.46
N LEU A 24 5.26 -1.76 -21.38
CA LEU A 24 4.80 -0.97 -22.52
C LEU A 24 5.94 -0.34 -23.34
N GLY A 25 7.21 -0.55 -22.96
CA GLY A 25 8.35 0.09 -23.63
C GLY A 25 8.31 1.62 -23.55
N ARG A 26 7.78 2.18 -22.46
CA ARG A 26 7.57 3.62 -22.24
C ARG A 26 8.55 4.17 -21.19
N PRO A 27 9.83 4.42 -21.55
CA PRO A 27 10.83 4.85 -20.59
C PRO A 27 10.50 6.22 -19.97
N TRP A 28 11.07 6.49 -18.80
CA TRP A 28 11.01 7.80 -18.18
C TRP A 28 11.73 8.85 -19.04
N GLY A 29 11.12 10.02 -19.18
CA GLY A 29 11.70 11.21 -19.76
C GLY A 29 12.83 11.78 -18.90
N LYS A 30 13.52 12.79 -19.45
CA LYS A 30 14.57 13.50 -18.70
C LYS A 30 13.96 14.19 -17.48
N PRO A 31 14.69 14.32 -16.34
CA PRO A 31 14.13 14.86 -15.11
C PRO A 31 13.40 16.21 -15.23
N LYS A 32 13.82 17.11 -16.11
CA LYS A 32 13.17 18.42 -16.28
C LYS A 32 11.94 18.43 -17.20
N THR A 33 11.71 17.35 -17.93
CA THR A 33 10.68 17.25 -18.97
C THR A 33 9.74 16.07 -18.79
N GLU A 34 10.01 15.20 -17.80
CA GLU A 34 9.09 14.13 -17.42
C GLU A 34 7.80 14.72 -16.85
N GLN A 35 6.68 14.17 -17.27
CA GLN A 35 5.34 14.62 -16.92
C GLN A 35 4.65 13.68 -15.92
N CYS A 36 5.24 12.51 -15.66
CA CYS A 36 4.73 11.50 -14.74
C CYS A 36 3.30 11.01 -15.08
N LEU A 37 2.92 11.12 -16.36
CA LEU A 37 1.57 10.79 -16.82
C LEU A 37 1.20 9.33 -16.53
N GLY A 38 -0.08 9.14 -16.25
CA GLY A 38 -0.77 7.85 -16.18
C GLY A 38 -0.73 7.06 -17.49
N PHE A 39 -1.25 5.85 -17.40
CA PHE A 39 -1.62 5.05 -18.57
C PHE A 39 -3.02 5.43 -19.04
N THR A 40 -3.23 5.44 -20.35
CA THR A 40 -4.59 5.41 -20.91
C THR A 40 -5.26 4.06 -20.59
N ILE A 41 -6.57 3.98 -20.80
CA ILE A 41 -7.32 2.72 -20.59
C ILE A 41 -6.72 1.60 -21.47
N ASP A 42 -6.45 1.88 -22.75
CA ASP A 42 -5.86 0.90 -23.67
C ASP A 42 -4.46 0.48 -23.26
N GLU A 43 -3.64 1.41 -22.78
CA GLU A 43 -2.30 1.11 -22.24
C GLU A 43 -2.39 0.21 -21.02
N PHE A 44 -3.27 0.55 -20.08
CA PHE A 44 -3.47 -0.22 -18.86
C PHE A 44 -3.98 -1.64 -19.14
N ALA A 45 -4.91 -1.80 -20.08
CA ALA A 45 -5.46 -3.11 -20.45
C ALA A 45 -4.43 -4.07 -21.07
N ARG A 46 -3.30 -3.56 -21.57
CA ARG A 46 -2.19 -4.38 -22.10
C ARG A 46 -1.20 -4.82 -21.03
N LEU A 47 -1.31 -4.33 -19.81
CA LEU A 47 -0.42 -4.70 -18.73
C LEU A 47 -0.71 -6.12 -18.25
N ASP A 48 0.33 -6.93 -18.16
CA ASP A 48 0.31 -8.20 -17.47
C ASP A 48 0.64 -7.97 -15.98
N LEU A 49 -0.42 -7.80 -15.18
CA LEU A 49 -0.30 -7.58 -13.74
C LEU A 49 0.29 -8.79 -13.00
N SER A 50 0.20 -10.00 -13.56
CA SER A 50 0.73 -11.22 -12.92
C SER A 50 2.26 -11.25 -12.88
N ARG A 51 2.91 -10.44 -13.74
CA ARG A 51 4.37 -10.32 -13.83
C ARG A 51 4.93 -9.15 -13.03
N MET A 52 4.07 -8.43 -12.30
CA MET A 52 4.49 -7.31 -11.46
C MET A 52 4.67 -7.75 -10.00
N ASP A 53 5.65 -7.17 -9.33
CA ASP A 53 5.88 -7.41 -7.91
C ASP A 53 5.07 -6.42 -7.06
N PHE A 54 4.04 -6.94 -6.40
CA PHE A 54 3.18 -6.21 -5.45
C PHE A 54 3.45 -6.59 -3.98
N SER A 55 4.54 -7.29 -3.66
CA SER A 55 4.87 -7.76 -2.31
C SER A 55 4.82 -6.64 -1.26
N GLU A 56 5.31 -5.46 -1.61
CA GLU A 56 5.30 -4.27 -0.74
C GLU A 56 3.88 -3.77 -0.42
N VAL A 57 2.97 -3.88 -1.39
CA VAL A 57 1.56 -3.50 -1.24
C VAL A 57 0.86 -4.52 -0.35
N TYR A 58 1.10 -5.82 -0.57
CA TYR A 58 0.56 -6.88 0.29
C TYR A 58 1.04 -6.77 1.74
N ALA A 59 2.31 -6.43 1.94
CA ALA A 59 2.85 -6.21 3.29
C ALA A 59 2.13 -5.07 4.01
N GLU A 60 1.89 -3.94 3.32
CA GLU A 60 1.16 -2.80 3.88
C GLU A 60 -0.29 -3.14 4.21
N PHE A 61 -0.99 -3.86 3.31
CA PHE A 61 -2.34 -4.33 3.59
C PHE A 61 -2.38 -5.30 4.77
N THR A 62 -1.42 -6.21 4.88
CA THR A 62 -1.38 -7.20 5.97
C THR A 62 -1.07 -6.54 7.31
N ASP A 63 -0.17 -5.56 7.33
CA ASP A 63 0.13 -4.79 8.54
C ASP A 63 -1.08 -3.97 9.00
N ALA A 64 -1.77 -3.31 8.07
CA ALA A 64 -2.98 -2.55 8.37
C ALA A 64 -4.17 -3.45 8.77
N ALA A 65 -4.26 -4.66 8.21
CA ALA A 65 -5.31 -5.63 8.50
C ALA A 65 -5.00 -6.51 9.72
N ARG A 66 -3.81 -6.39 10.32
CA ARG A 66 -3.44 -7.14 11.51
C ARG A 66 -4.37 -6.72 12.64
N LEU A 67 -5.36 -7.57 12.90
CA LEU A 67 -6.18 -7.49 14.10
C LEU A 67 -5.24 -7.58 15.32
N PRO A 68 -5.57 -6.89 16.43
CA PRO A 68 -4.82 -7.05 17.66
C PRO A 68 -4.68 -8.54 17.95
N ASP A 69 -3.47 -8.96 18.32
CA ASP A 69 -3.11 -10.35 18.55
C ASP A 69 -4.22 -10.99 19.39
N GLU A 70 -4.85 -12.07 18.91
CA GLU A 70 -6.11 -12.59 19.50
C GLU A 70 -5.96 -12.84 21.01
N LEU A 71 -4.75 -13.21 21.44
CA LEU A 71 -4.39 -13.40 22.84
C LEU A 71 -4.38 -12.08 23.63
N GLN A 72 -3.87 -10.99 23.06
CA GLN A 72 -3.90 -9.66 23.68
C GLN A 72 -5.34 -9.14 23.74
N ALA A 73 -6.10 -9.27 22.66
CA ALA A 73 -7.50 -8.87 22.63
C ALA A 73 -8.34 -9.63 23.68
N ALA A 74 -8.15 -10.95 23.81
CA ALA A 74 -8.81 -11.76 24.83
C ALA A 74 -8.43 -11.33 26.26
N THR A 75 -7.16 -11.02 26.50
CA THR A 75 -6.66 -10.55 27.80
C THR A 75 -7.25 -9.18 28.16
N GLU A 76 -7.28 -8.24 27.22
CA GLU A 76 -7.87 -6.91 27.43
C GLU A 76 -9.38 -6.98 27.69
N ILE A 77 -10.09 -7.88 26.99
CA ILE A 77 -11.51 -8.12 27.24
C ILE A 77 -11.72 -8.66 28.66
N GLN A 78 -10.93 -9.66 29.09
CA GLN A 78 -11.01 -10.21 30.44
C GLN A 78 -10.75 -9.14 31.50
N GLN A 79 -9.70 -8.34 31.34
CA GLN A 79 -9.37 -7.25 32.27
C GLN A 79 -10.49 -6.20 32.36
N LYS A 80 -11.07 -5.79 31.23
CA LYS A 80 -12.19 -4.84 31.24
C LYS A 80 -13.43 -5.38 31.94
N ILE A 81 -13.72 -6.67 31.79
CA ILE A 81 -14.83 -7.33 32.48
C ILE A 81 -14.56 -7.35 34.00
N GLU A 82 -13.35 -7.73 34.41
CA GLU A 82 -12.96 -7.75 35.82
C GLU A 82 -13.05 -6.35 36.45
N ASP A 83 -12.51 -5.33 35.79
CA ASP A 83 -12.58 -3.94 36.22
C ASP A 83 -14.02 -3.44 36.39
N TYR A 84 -14.91 -3.80 35.45
CA TYR A 84 -16.33 -3.43 35.52
C TYR A 84 -16.99 -4.01 36.78
N TYR A 85 -16.80 -5.31 37.05
CA TYR A 85 -17.36 -5.95 38.23
C TYR A 85 -16.72 -5.48 39.53
N ALA A 86 -15.42 -5.13 39.52
CA ALA A 86 -14.74 -4.57 40.68
C ALA A 86 -15.28 -3.18 41.06
N ARG A 87 -15.55 -2.32 40.07
CA ARG A 87 -16.16 -1.00 40.28
C ARG A 87 -17.62 -1.09 40.73
N ALA A 88 -18.37 -2.05 40.21
CA ALA A 88 -19.78 -2.25 40.58
C ALA A 88 -19.98 -2.81 42.00
N ARG A 89 -18.92 -3.31 42.65
CA ARG A 89 -18.95 -3.81 44.04
C ARG A 89 -18.59 -2.74 45.08
N GLN A 90 -18.19 -1.55 44.66
CA GLN A 90 -17.98 -0.37 45.52
C GLN A 90 -19.22 0.52 45.51
#